data_AF-A0A929ZKG4-F1
#
_entry.id   AF-A0A929ZKG4-F1
#
_cell.length_a   1.000
_cell.length_b   1.000
_cell.length_c   1.000
_cell.angle_alpha   90.00
_cell.angle_beta   90.00
_cell.angle_gamma   90.00
#
_symmetry.space_group_name_H-M   'P 1'
#
loop_
_entity.id
_entity.type
_entity.pdbx_description
1 polymer ?
#
loop_
_entity_poly.entity_id
_entity_poly.type
_entity_poly.pdbx_seq_one_letter_code
_entity_poly.pdbx_strand_id
1 'polypeptide(L)' 'VYYTIKPGDTLSGIASTYGTTWQWLSEVNGISDPNLIYPGNTIRVR' A
#
# COMPACT_ATOMS: atom_id res chain seq x y z
N VAL A 1 9.76 3.38 5.99
CA VAL A 1 8.95 2.47 6.84
C VAL A 1 8.25 1.47 5.95
N TYR A 2 8.21 0.21 6.34
CA TYR A 2 7.61 -0.86 5.56
C TYR A 2 6.39 -1.45 6.28
N TYR A 3 5.38 -1.84 5.52
CA TYR A 3 4.16 -2.47 6.02
C TYR A 3 3.88 -3.74 5.22
N THR A 4 3.58 -4.83 5.91
CA THR A 4 3.15 -6.09 5.27
C THR A 4 1.63 -6.10 5.16
N ILE A 5 1.16 -6.18 3.93
CA ILE A 5 -0.26 -6.18 3.57
C ILE A 5 -0.95 -7.38 4.22
N LYS A 6 -2.09 -7.15 4.86
CA LYS A 6 -2.91 -8.19 5.48
C LYS A 6 -4.15 -8.48 4.62
N PRO A 7 -4.75 -9.67 4.75
CA PRO A 7 -6.02 -9.96 4.10
C PRO A 7 -7.08 -8.92 4.47
N GLY A 8 -7.71 -8.31 3.46
CA GLY A 8 -8.72 -7.26 3.63
C GLY A 8 -8.17 -5.84 3.65
N ASP A 9 -6.84 -5.66 3.65
CA ASP A 9 -6.25 -4.33 3.49
C ASP A 9 -6.48 -3.78 2.07
N THR A 10 -6.62 -2.47 1.99
CA THR A 10 -6.68 -1.72 0.73
C THR A 10 -5.54 -0.71 0.69
N LEU A 11 -5.05 -0.38 -0.51
CA LEU A 11 -3.98 0.60 -0.66
C LEU A 11 -4.37 1.95 -0.07
N SER A 12 -5.65 2.35 -0.21
CA SER A 12 -6.22 3.56 0.36
C SER A 12 -6.34 3.51 1.89
N GLY A 13 -6.75 2.37 2.47
CA GLY A 13 -6.81 2.20 3.93
C GLY A 13 -5.43 2.26 4.58
N ILE A 14 -4.45 1.60 3.97
CA ILE A 14 -3.04 1.68 4.40
C ILE A 14 -2.56 3.13 4.28
N ALA A 15 -2.79 3.78 3.13
CA ALA A 15 -2.38 5.15 2.91
C ALA A 15 -2.94 6.11 3.99
N SER A 16 -4.24 6.03 4.25
CA SER A 16 -4.93 6.83 5.27
C SER A 16 -4.32 6.62 6.67
N THR A 17 -4.04 5.37 7.03
CA THR A 17 -3.43 5.00 8.32
C THR A 17 -2.06 5.64 8.52
N TYR A 18 -1.28 5.76 7.44
CA TYR A 18 0.07 6.35 7.48
C TYR A 18 0.11 7.84 7.09
N GLY A 19 -1.05 8.47 6.87
CA GLY A 19 -1.14 9.88 6.47
C GLY A 19 -0.55 10.16 5.08
N THR A 20 -0.61 9.19 4.18
CA THR A 20 -0.17 9.32 2.78
C THR A 20 -1.35 9.05 1.83
N THR A 21 -1.08 9.03 0.52
CA THR A 21 -2.07 8.73 -0.51
C THR A 21 -1.75 7.41 -1.21
N TRP A 22 -2.78 6.73 -1.71
CA TRP A 22 -2.60 5.49 -2.44
C TRP A 22 -1.83 5.73 -3.76
N GLN A 23 -1.94 6.93 -4.35
CA GLN A 23 -1.15 7.34 -5.52
C GLN A 23 0.34 7.33 -5.19
N TRP A 24 0.73 7.95 -4.08
CA TRP A 24 2.13 7.97 -3.65
C TRP A 24 2.63 6.56 -3.31
N LEU A 25 1.80 5.74 -2.64
CA LEU A 25 2.14 4.34 -2.39
C LEU A 25 2.34 3.55 -3.68
N SER A 26 1.49 3.77 -4.68
CA SER A 26 1.59 3.10 -5.97
C SER A 26 2.86 3.50 -6.71
N GLU A 27 3.19 4.79 -6.73
CA GLU A 27 4.40 5.32 -7.37
C GLU A 27 5.67 4.81 -6.69
N VAL A 28 5.77 4.92 -5.35
CA VAL A 28 6.99 4.55 -4.62
C VAL A 28 7.24 3.04 -4.58
N ASN A 29 6.19 2.22 -4.76
CA ASN A 29 6.29 0.76 -4.77
C ASN A 29 6.16 0.15 -6.17
N GLY A 30 6.00 0.96 -7.22
CA GLY A 30 5.80 0.46 -8.59
C GLY A 30 4.56 -0.42 -8.75
N ILE A 31 3.48 -0.13 -8.00
CA ILE A 31 2.23 -0.89 -8.07
C ILE A 31 1.42 -0.38 -9.25
N SER A 32 1.40 -1.16 -10.33
CA SER A 32 0.68 -0.83 -11.56
C SER A 32 -0.84 -0.82 -11.39
N ASP A 33 -1.37 -1.74 -10.58
CA ASP A 33 -2.79 -1.81 -10.26
C ASP A 33 -2.99 -1.67 -8.73
N PRO A 34 -3.43 -0.50 -8.25
CA PRO A 34 -3.62 -0.24 -6.83
C PRO A 34 -4.73 -1.08 -6.20
N ASN A 35 -5.62 -1.70 -7.00
CA ASN A 35 -6.64 -2.62 -6.51
C ASN A 35 -6.11 -4.06 -6.41
N LEU A 36 -4.98 -4.35 -7.05
CA LEU A 36 -4.39 -5.68 -7.11
C LEU A 36 -3.18 -5.77 -6.16
N ILE A 37 -3.47 -5.71 -4.86
CA ILE A 37 -2.47 -5.94 -3.82
C ILE A 37 -2.64 -7.30 -3.16
N TYR A 38 -1.51 -7.94 -2.86
CA TYR A 38 -1.47 -9.28 -2.31
C TYR A 38 -1.11 -9.26 -0.82
N PRO A 39 -1.91 -9.92 0.03
CA PRO A 39 -1.53 -10.17 1.42
C PRO A 39 -0.18 -10.88 1.50
N GLY A 40 0.65 -10.48 2.46
CA GLY A 40 2.02 -10.97 2.62
C GLY A 40 3.07 -10.16 1.87
N ASN A 41 2.68 -9.31 0.90
CA ASN A 41 3.62 -8.39 0.28
C ASN A 41 3.98 -7.26 1.24
N THR A 42 5.26 -6.91 1.27
CA THR A 42 5.75 -5.76 2.03
C THR A 42 5.89 -4.56 1.11
N ILE A 43 5.21 -3.47 1.44
CA ILE A 43 5.27 -2.20 0.69
C ILE A 43 5.85 -1.09 1.57
N ARG A 44 6.51 -0.13 0.93
CA ARG A 44 6.98 1.09 1.56
C ARG A 44 5.83 2.06 1.78
N VAL A 45 5.68 2.53 3.02
CA VAL A 45 4.62 3.47 3.43
C VAL A 45 5.16 4.82 3.92
N ARG A 46 6.49 4.98 3.97
CA ARG A 46 7.21 6.21 4.32
C ARG A 46 8.64 6.15 3.78
#